data_AF-A0A5J4PAZ4-F1
#
_entry.id   AF-A0A5J4PAZ4-F1
#
_cell.length_a   1.000
_cell.length_b   1.000
_cell.length_c   1.000
_cell.angle_alpha   90.00
_cell.angle_beta   90.00
_cell.angle_gamma   90.00
#
_symmetry.space_group_name_H-M   'P 1'
#
loop_
_entity.id
_entity.type
_entity.pdbx_description
1 polymer ?
#
loop_
_entity_poly.entity_id
_entity_poly.type
_entity_poly.pdbx_seq_one_letter_code
_entity_poly.pdbx_strand_id
1 'polypeptide(L)'
;MITLIPVGGLANRMHAIASALSLANDCNTHLRIIWYKDAGLNCEFHQIFQPLPHTKVTLKSASLIDFMLYDRPRRKNFWIPRVFQCVLFDKCLYDSKVVILKNRGFDFHNWAKGKNVFITTYSLFYPLSGFPLSDCFVPKDWIQQRIKGQYHLFNKHTVGVHIRRTDNVYSISESPTELFINRMNDEIQQHPETLFYLATDSQKEKALPKGIFGKRIITLDKE
;
A
#
# COMPACT_ATOMS: atom_id res chain seq x y z
N MET A 1 18.86 2.71 14.66
CA MET A 1 18.56 2.62 13.21
C MET A 1 17.36 1.71 13.04
N ILE A 2 16.44 2.04 12.13
CA ILE A 2 15.31 1.17 11.77
C ILE A 2 15.52 0.68 10.34
N THR A 3 15.46 -0.63 10.12
CA THR A 3 15.40 -1.23 8.79
C THR A 3 14.00 -1.78 8.52
N LEU A 4 13.36 -1.28 7.46
CA LEU A 4 12.03 -1.68 7.03
C LEU A 4 12.09 -2.44 5.70
N ILE A 5 11.41 -3.60 5.67
CA ILE A 5 10.96 -4.26 4.44
C ILE A 5 9.45 -4.09 4.33
N PRO A 6 8.95 -3.16 3.49
CA PRO A 6 7.53 -3.01 3.25
C PRO A 6 7.05 -4.13 2.31
N VAL A 7 5.90 -4.74 2.60
CA VAL A 7 5.45 -5.94 1.87
C VAL A 7 4.00 -5.87 1.42
N GLY A 8 3.65 -6.70 0.43
CA GLY A 8 2.31 -6.71 -0.17
C GLY A 8 2.23 -5.81 -1.40
N GLY A 9 1.01 -5.38 -1.75
CA GLY A 9 0.77 -4.44 -2.85
C GLY A 9 1.17 -3.00 -2.52
N LEU A 10 0.97 -2.09 -3.48
CA LEU A 10 1.38 -0.69 -3.37
C LEU A 10 0.88 0.01 -2.09
N ALA A 11 -0.43 -0.05 -1.81
CA ALA A 11 -1.02 0.60 -0.64
C ALA A 11 -0.44 0.07 0.70
N ASN A 12 -0.26 -1.25 0.80
CA ASN A 12 0.35 -1.88 1.99
C ASN A 12 1.77 -1.38 2.23
N ARG A 13 2.55 -1.23 1.15
CA ARG A 13 3.91 -0.71 1.24
C ARG A 13 3.93 0.76 1.64
N MET A 14 3.02 1.57 1.09
CA MET A 14 2.87 2.98 1.46
C MET A 14 2.55 3.13 2.95
N HIS A 15 1.60 2.35 3.48
CA HIS A 15 1.25 2.36 4.91
C HIS A 15 2.41 1.97 5.82
N ALA A 16 3.14 0.91 5.46
CA ALA A 16 4.29 0.44 6.22
C ALA A 16 5.41 1.50 6.25
N ILE A 17 5.71 2.12 5.10
CA ILE A 17 6.71 3.18 4.99
C ILE A 17 6.30 4.41 5.82
N ALA A 18 5.05 4.87 5.72
CA ALA A 18 4.57 6.03 6.46
C ALA A 18 4.65 5.83 7.98
N SER A 19 4.31 4.63 8.46
CA SER A 19 4.46 4.26 9.87
C SER A 19 5.94 4.30 10.29
N ALA A 20 6.83 3.76 9.47
CA ALA A 20 8.25 3.71 9.79
C ALA A 20 8.91 5.09 9.74
N LEU A 21 8.47 5.99 8.85
CA LEU A 21 8.90 7.39 8.82
C LEU A 21 8.57 8.08 10.14
N SER A 22 7.31 7.97 10.59
CA SER A 22 6.86 8.54 11.86
C SER A 22 7.63 7.95 13.04
N LEU A 23 7.77 6.62 13.11
CA LEU A 23 8.52 5.96 14.18
C LEU A 23 10.00 6.36 14.19
N ALA A 24 10.65 6.45 13.03
CA ALA A 24 12.05 6.83 12.92
C ALA A 24 12.29 8.27 13.35
N ASN A 25 11.37 9.16 12.98
CA ASN A 25 11.37 10.55 13.42
C ASN A 25 11.26 10.66 14.95
N ASP A 26 10.28 9.99 15.56
CA ASP A 26 10.07 10.02 17.01
C ASP A 26 11.22 9.36 17.80
N CYS A 27 11.90 8.39 17.18
CA CYS A 27 13.11 7.78 17.73
C CYS A 27 14.39 8.59 17.41
N ASN A 28 14.28 9.68 16.64
CA ASN A 28 15.40 10.47 16.10
C ASN A 28 16.52 9.59 15.49
N THR A 29 16.14 8.60 14.68
CA THR A 29 17.07 7.60 14.14
C THR A 29 16.98 7.49 12.62
N HIS A 30 18.02 6.95 12.00
CA HIS A 30 18.04 6.71 10.56
C HIS A 30 17.07 5.59 10.17
N LEU A 31 16.31 5.80 9.09
CA LEU A 31 15.44 4.80 8.49
C LEU A 31 16.04 4.28 7.19
N ARG A 32 16.22 2.96 7.11
CA ARG A 32 16.59 2.25 5.89
C ARG A 32 15.40 1.46 5.37
N ILE A 33 14.95 1.79 4.17
CA ILE A 33 13.87 1.10 3.46
C ILE A 33 14.50 0.29 2.33
N ILE A 34 14.26 -1.02 2.31
CA ILE A 34 14.71 -1.88 1.21
C ILE A 34 13.48 -2.31 0.42
N TRP A 35 13.40 -1.84 -0.82
CA TRP A 35 12.28 -2.02 -1.71
C TRP A 35 12.48 -3.25 -2.61
N TYR A 36 11.68 -4.28 -2.37
CA TYR A 36 11.70 -5.50 -3.18
C TYR A 36 10.71 -5.41 -4.33
N LYS A 37 11.16 -5.75 -5.53
CA LYS A 37 10.26 -6.13 -6.62
C LYS A 37 9.86 -7.58 -6.44
N ASP A 38 8.56 -7.82 -6.33
CA ASP A 38 7.99 -9.15 -6.23
C ASP A 38 6.64 -9.22 -6.95
N ALA A 39 5.99 -10.37 -6.89
CA ALA A 39 4.69 -10.59 -7.53
C ALA A 39 3.60 -9.62 -7.03
N GLY A 40 3.75 -9.03 -5.83
CA GLY A 40 2.81 -8.05 -5.30
C GLY A 40 3.03 -6.63 -5.82
N LEU A 41 4.27 -6.31 -6.23
CA LEU A 41 4.61 -5.03 -6.86
C LEU A 41 5.94 -5.15 -7.63
N ASN A 42 5.85 -5.45 -8.93
CA ASN A 42 7.01 -5.64 -9.81
C ASN A 42 7.50 -4.31 -10.42
N CYS A 43 7.66 -3.28 -9.59
CA CYS A 43 8.03 -1.95 -10.03
C CYS A 43 8.95 -1.29 -9.01
N GLU A 44 9.93 -0.52 -9.49
CA GLU A 44 10.84 0.23 -8.62
C GLU A 44 10.14 1.45 -8.02
N PHE A 45 10.54 1.85 -6.81
CA PHE A 45 9.97 3.02 -6.14
C PHE A 45 10.07 4.29 -7.01
N HIS A 46 11.24 4.54 -7.61
CA HIS A 46 11.52 5.74 -8.40
C HIS A 46 10.76 5.79 -9.74
N GLN A 47 10.12 4.69 -10.16
CA GLN A 47 9.25 4.67 -11.33
C GLN A 47 7.85 5.21 -11.00
N ILE A 48 7.43 5.11 -9.74
CA ILE A 48 6.09 5.49 -9.28
C ILE A 48 6.11 6.85 -8.57
N PHE A 49 7.10 7.08 -7.71
CA PHE A 49 7.14 8.25 -6.83
C PHE A 49 8.40 9.10 -7.04
N GLN A 50 8.28 10.38 -6.68
CA GLN A 50 9.42 11.24 -6.44
C GLN A 50 10.22 10.76 -5.22
N PRO A 51 11.51 11.12 -5.10
CA PRO A 51 12.32 10.77 -3.94
C PRO A 51 11.68 11.24 -2.62
N LEU A 52 11.84 10.46 -1.55
CA LEU A 52 11.37 10.86 -0.22
C LEU A 52 12.15 12.11 0.26
N PRO A 53 11.49 13.18 0.72
CA PRO A 53 12.13 14.47 1.01
C PRO A 53 12.90 14.50 2.36
N HIS A 54 13.41 13.36 2.84
CA HIS A 54 13.93 13.23 4.21
C HIS A 54 15.41 12.78 4.24
N THR A 55 16.25 13.58 4.89
CA THR A 55 17.71 13.38 4.94
C THR A 55 18.15 12.15 5.74
N LYS A 56 17.39 11.77 6.79
CA LYS A 56 17.65 10.56 7.61
C LYS A 56 16.95 9.31 7.07
N VAL A 57 16.63 9.28 5.77
CA VAL A 57 15.96 8.17 5.12
C VAL A 57 16.78 7.71 3.93
N THR A 58 17.12 6.42 3.91
CA THR A 58 17.70 5.76 2.74
C THR A 58 16.69 4.77 2.19
N LEU A 59 16.24 5.01 0.96
CA LEU A 59 15.46 4.04 0.20
C LEU A 59 16.35 3.46 -0.90
N LYS A 60 16.44 2.12 -0.96
CA LYS A 60 17.14 1.42 -2.03
C LYS A 60 16.31 0.27 -2.59
N SER A 61 16.54 -0.05 -3.85
CA SER A 61 16.06 -1.31 -4.44
C SER A 61 16.84 -2.49 -3.86
N ALA A 62 16.15 -3.61 -3.66
CA ALA A 62 16.78 -4.82 -3.16
C ALA A 62 17.74 -5.41 -4.20
N SER A 63 18.98 -5.67 -3.77
CA SER A 63 19.95 -6.47 -4.52
C SER A 63 19.80 -7.96 -4.21
N LEU A 64 20.47 -8.83 -4.98
CA LEU A 64 20.49 -10.28 -4.73
C LEU A 64 20.97 -10.63 -3.31
N ILE A 65 21.93 -9.89 -2.78
CA ILE A 65 22.44 -10.06 -1.41
C ILE A 65 21.36 -9.72 -0.40
N ASP A 66 20.55 -8.69 -0.66
CA ASP A 66 19.45 -8.32 0.24
C ASP A 66 18.40 -9.44 0.32
N PHE A 67 18.16 -10.22 -0.75
CA PHE A 67 17.28 -11.39 -0.67
C PHE A 67 17.79 -12.45 0.32
N MET A 68 19.10 -12.61 0.45
CA MET A 68 19.68 -13.55 1.41
C MET A 68 19.67 -13.00 2.85
N LEU A 69 19.96 -11.71 3.02
CA LEU A 69 20.11 -11.09 4.34
C LEU A 69 18.79 -10.61 4.95
N TYR A 70 17.94 -9.99 4.15
CA TYR A 70 16.81 -9.20 4.63
C TYR A 70 15.44 -9.67 4.12
N ASP A 71 15.36 -10.71 3.27
CA ASP A 71 14.06 -11.28 2.91
C ASP A 71 13.36 -11.84 4.16
N ARG A 72 12.04 -11.97 4.06
CA ARG A 72 11.21 -12.53 5.12
C ARG A 72 11.56 -14.00 5.33
N PRO A 73 11.83 -14.45 6.56
CA PRO A 73 12.06 -15.85 6.85
C PRO A 73 10.82 -16.70 6.59
N ARG A 74 10.89 -17.63 5.65
CA ARG A 74 9.76 -18.46 5.19
C ARG A 74 10.23 -19.85 4.79
N ARG A 75 9.27 -20.79 4.70
CA ARG A 75 9.51 -22.14 4.15
C ARG A 75 10.30 -22.11 2.84
N LYS A 76 9.92 -21.21 1.91
CA LYS A 76 10.55 -21.10 0.59
C LYS A 76 12.05 -20.74 0.59
N ASN A 77 12.56 -20.13 1.65
CA ASN A 77 13.98 -19.75 1.78
C ASN A 77 14.64 -20.42 2.98
N PHE A 78 14.05 -21.54 3.46
CA PHE A 78 14.53 -22.33 4.59
C PHE A 78 14.80 -21.48 5.86
N TRP A 79 14.11 -20.33 5.99
CA TRP A 79 14.33 -19.35 7.06
C TRP A 79 15.77 -18.84 7.18
N ILE A 80 16.62 -19.01 6.15
CA ILE A 80 18.02 -18.57 6.12
C ILE A 80 18.18 -17.09 6.52
N PRO A 81 17.35 -16.15 6.02
CA PRO A 81 17.49 -14.74 6.40
C PRO A 81 17.39 -14.50 7.91
N ARG A 82 16.67 -15.36 8.66
CA ARG A 82 16.52 -15.22 10.11
C ARG A 82 17.85 -15.32 10.83
N VAL A 83 18.76 -16.16 10.36
CA VAL A 83 20.09 -16.34 10.96
C VAL A 83 20.86 -15.04 10.89
N PHE A 84 20.92 -14.43 9.70
CA PHE A 84 21.57 -13.14 9.50
C PHE A 84 20.86 -12.02 10.28
N GLN A 85 19.53 -12.01 10.30
CA GLN A 85 18.76 -10.98 11.01
C GLN A 85 18.98 -11.02 12.53
N CYS A 86 19.10 -12.21 13.14
CA CYS A 86 19.41 -12.35 14.55
C CYS A 86 20.82 -11.86 14.92
N VAL A 87 21.75 -11.85 13.95
CA VAL A 87 23.12 -11.35 14.14
C VAL A 87 23.19 -9.84 13.88
N LEU A 88 22.48 -9.35 12.86
CA LEU A 88 22.57 -7.97 12.39
C LEU A 88 21.73 -6.98 13.20
N PHE A 89 20.70 -7.43 13.93
CA PHE A 89 19.72 -6.56 14.58
C PHE A 89 19.48 -6.95 16.04
N ASP A 90 19.31 -5.95 16.89
CA ASP A 90 19.00 -6.14 18.32
C ASP A 90 17.61 -6.76 18.49
N LYS A 91 16.66 -6.35 17.65
CA LYS A 91 15.27 -6.84 17.68
C LYS A 91 14.67 -6.91 16.29
N CYS A 92 13.84 -7.92 16.07
CA CYS A 92 13.14 -8.15 14.81
C CYS A 92 11.63 -8.33 15.02
N LEU A 93 10.81 -7.75 14.14
CA LEU A 93 9.36 -7.99 14.04
C LEU A 93 8.96 -8.30 12.60
N TYR A 94 8.01 -9.24 12.44
CA TYR A 94 7.65 -9.79 11.14
C TYR A 94 6.13 -9.83 10.92
N ASP A 95 5.72 -9.34 9.76
CA ASP A 95 4.40 -9.50 9.13
C ASP A 95 3.23 -9.38 10.13
N SER A 96 2.45 -10.45 10.30
CA SER A 96 1.24 -10.48 11.13
C SER A 96 1.50 -10.20 12.61
N LYS A 97 2.71 -10.49 13.11
CA LYS A 97 3.08 -10.18 14.50
C LYS A 97 3.04 -8.67 14.75
N VAL A 98 3.42 -7.86 13.76
CA VAL A 98 3.33 -6.39 13.85
C VAL A 98 1.88 -5.95 14.02
N VAL A 99 0.95 -6.53 13.24
CA VAL A 99 -0.49 -6.23 13.32
C VAL A 99 -1.07 -6.64 14.68
N ILE A 100 -0.75 -7.84 15.15
CA ILE A 100 -1.21 -8.34 16.45
C ILE A 100 -0.71 -7.44 17.59
N LEU A 101 0.56 -7.04 17.57
CA LEU A 101 1.14 -6.17 18.58
C LEU A 101 0.51 -4.78 18.55
N LYS A 102 0.32 -4.20 17.36
CA LYS A 102 -0.40 -2.92 17.20
C LYS A 102 -1.77 -2.98 17.86
N ASN A 103 -2.56 -4.02 17.56
CA ASN A 103 -3.92 -4.17 18.10
C ASN A 103 -3.94 -4.37 19.61
N ARG A 104 -2.81 -4.74 20.22
CA ARG A 104 -2.63 -4.88 21.67
C ARG A 104 -2.01 -3.63 22.33
N GLY A 105 -1.90 -2.52 21.61
CA GLY A 105 -1.31 -1.29 22.14
C GLY A 105 0.20 -1.38 22.39
N PHE A 106 0.91 -2.19 21.60
CA PHE A 106 2.35 -2.35 21.75
C PHE A 106 3.11 -1.03 21.54
N ASP A 107 4.04 -0.75 22.44
CA ASP A 107 4.89 0.43 22.38
C ASP A 107 6.07 0.23 21.43
N PHE A 108 5.84 0.54 20.15
CA PHE A 108 6.87 0.48 19.12
C PHE A 108 8.00 1.49 19.34
N HIS A 109 7.71 2.64 19.98
CA HIS A 109 8.70 3.68 20.22
C HIS A 109 9.76 3.18 21.18
N ASN A 110 9.38 2.76 22.39
CA ASN A 110 10.33 2.22 23.36
C ASN A 110 11.00 0.93 22.88
N TRP A 111 10.29 0.13 22.08
CA TRP A 111 10.87 -1.05 21.44
C TRP A 111 12.04 -0.68 20.51
N ALA A 112 11.88 0.34 19.67
CA ALA A 112 12.88 0.76 18.67
C ALA A 112 13.93 1.75 19.19
N LYS A 113 13.59 2.60 20.16
CA LYS A 113 14.45 3.68 20.66
C LYS A 113 15.80 3.14 21.12
N GLY A 114 16.87 3.77 20.62
CA GLY A 114 18.27 3.45 20.93
C GLY A 114 18.77 2.11 20.38
N LYS A 115 18.01 1.43 19.50
CA LYS A 115 18.35 0.10 19.00
C LYS A 115 18.49 0.06 17.48
N ASN A 116 19.18 -0.95 16.98
CA ASN A 116 19.19 -1.35 15.58
C ASN A 116 18.11 -2.42 15.35
N VAL A 117 16.96 -2.03 14.80
CA VAL A 117 15.80 -2.90 14.68
C VAL A 117 15.40 -3.19 13.25
N PHE A 118 14.82 -4.37 13.05
CA PHE A 118 14.32 -4.84 11.76
C PHE A 118 12.82 -5.09 11.80
N ILE A 119 12.10 -4.60 10.80
CA ILE A 119 10.64 -4.74 10.69
C ILE A 119 10.29 -5.18 9.27
N THR A 120 9.51 -6.24 9.14
CA THR A 120 8.74 -6.50 7.91
C THR A 120 7.25 -6.32 8.20
N THR A 121 6.54 -5.56 7.38
CA THR A 121 5.11 -5.34 7.59
C THR A 121 4.42 -4.79 6.34
N TYR A 122 3.11 -4.98 6.29
CA TYR A 122 2.20 -4.54 5.22
C TYR A 122 1.15 -3.54 5.74
N SER A 123 1.26 -3.13 7.01
CA SER A 123 0.19 -2.43 7.71
C SER A 123 0.62 -1.05 8.20
N LEU A 124 -0.36 -0.19 8.44
CA LEU A 124 -0.17 1.03 9.21
C LEU A 124 -0.02 0.65 10.69
N PHE A 125 1.20 0.52 11.19
CA PHE A 125 1.49 -0.03 12.54
C PHE A 125 1.85 1.03 13.58
N TYR A 126 2.19 2.23 13.16
CA TYR A 126 2.55 3.35 14.04
C TYR A 126 1.74 4.59 13.63
N PRO A 127 1.28 5.43 14.58
CA PRO A 127 0.53 6.63 14.26
C PRO A 127 1.29 7.56 13.32
N LEU A 128 0.58 8.18 12.38
CA LEU A 128 1.17 9.16 11.47
C LEU A 128 1.28 10.51 12.18
N SER A 129 2.50 10.99 12.37
CA SER A 129 2.79 12.29 12.98
C SER A 129 3.85 13.01 12.16
N GLY A 130 3.48 14.12 11.51
CA GLY A 130 4.39 14.88 10.66
C GLY A 130 4.70 14.26 9.28
N PHE A 131 4.06 13.14 8.92
CA PHE A 131 4.24 12.46 7.64
C PHE A 131 2.88 12.06 7.02
N PRO A 132 2.09 13.01 6.51
CA PRO A 132 0.89 12.66 5.76
C PRO A 132 1.27 11.91 4.48
N LEU A 133 0.43 10.95 4.08
CA LEU A 133 0.70 10.10 2.92
C LEU A 133 0.90 10.90 1.62
N SER A 134 0.20 12.03 1.47
CA SER A 134 0.31 12.93 0.32
C SER A 134 1.73 13.46 0.11
N ASP A 135 2.44 13.74 1.21
CA ASP A 135 3.73 14.42 1.16
C ASP A 135 4.86 13.39 0.99
N CYS A 136 4.65 12.18 1.53
CA CYS A 136 5.59 11.07 1.37
C CYS A 136 5.53 10.42 -0.01
N PHE A 137 4.37 10.45 -0.69
CA PHE A 137 4.15 9.67 -1.91
C PHE A 137 3.67 10.55 -3.06
N VAL A 138 4.52 11.48 -3.48
CA VAL A 138 4.26 12.31 -4.66
C VAL A 138 4.48 11.47 -5.92
N PRO A 139 3.45 11.21 -6.76
CA PRO A 139 3.64 10.42 -7.97
C PRO A 139 4.56 11.12 -8.97
N LYS A 140 5.21 10.35 -9.85
CA LYS A 140 5.97 10.92 -10.98
C LYS A 140 5.09 11.79 -11.88
N ASP A 141 5.68 12.80 -12.50
CA ASP A 141 4.94 13.82 -13.25
C ASP A 141 4.05 13.22 -14.35
N TRP A 142 4.55 12.20 -15.06
CA TRP A 142 3.77 11.48 -16.07
C TRP A 142 2.56 10.72 -15.47
N ILE A 143 2.67 10.20 -14.24
CA ILE A 143 1.54 9.59 -13.53
C ILE A 143 0.55 10.67 -13.11
N GLN A 144 1.03 11.80 -12.61
CA GLN A 144 0.18 12.93 -12.27
C GLN A 144 -0.57 13.45 -13.49
N GLN A 145 0.06 13.50 -14.66
CA GLN A 145 -0.60 13.85 -15.92
C GLN A 145 -1.69 12.85 -16.30
N ARG A 146 -1.44 11.54 -16.17
CA ARG A 146 -2.48 10.50 -16.39
C ARG A 146 -3.64 10.65 -15.41
N ILE A 147 -3.37 10.91 -14.13
CA ILE A 147 -4.40 11.17 -13.11
C ILE A 147 -5.23 12.39 -13.49
N LYS A 148 -4.59 13.50 -13.90
CA LYS A 148 -5.29 14.71 -14.36
C LYS A 148 -6.18 14.42 -15.57
N GLY A 149 -5.68 13.63 -16.53
CA GLY A 149 -6.45 13.17 -17.69
C GLY A 149 -7.75 12.47 -17.29
N GLN A 150 -7.69 11.56 -16.31
CA GLN A 150 -8.90 10.91 -15.78
C GLN A 150 -9.82 11.88 -15.05
N TYR A 151 -9.26 12.82 -14.28
CA TYR A 151 -10.03 13.80 -13.51
C TYR A 151 -10.84 14.75 -14.41
N HIS A 152 -10.39 15.03 -15.63
CA HIS A 152 -11.15 15.82 -16.60
C HIS A 152 -12.47 15.17 -17.03
N LEU A 153 -12.62 13.86 -16.85
CA LEU A 153 -13.88 13.16 -17.12
C LEU A 153 -14.89 13.30 -15.98
N PHE A 154 -14.46 13.79 -14.82
CA PHE A 154 -15.31 13.87 -13.64
C PHE A 154 -16.19 15.12 -13.72
N ASN A 155 -17.39 15.01 -13.16
CA ASN A 155 -18.27 16.13 -12.91
C ASN A 155 -18.37 16.40 -11.40
N LYS A 156 -19.24 17.34 -11.01
CA LYS A 156 -19.44 17.69 -9.59
C LYS A 156 -19.94 16.53 -8.73
N HIS A 157 -20.59 15.53 -9.32
CA HIS A 157 -21.18 14.39 -8.62
C HIS A 157 -20.63 13.07 -9.17
N THR A 158 -19.31 12.90 -9.09
CA THR A 158 -18.64 11.65 -9.47
C THR A 158 -18.33 10.81 -8.23
N VAL A 159 -18.88 9.60 -8.17
CA VAL A 159 -18.74 8.67 -7.05
C VAL A 159 -17.70 7.61 -7.36
N GLY A 160 -16.74 7.39 -6.45
CA GLY A 160 -15.75 6.32 -6.56
C GLY A 160 -16.34 4.97 -6.16
N VAL A 161 -16.21 3.96 -7.03
CA VAL A 161 -16.67 2.58 -6.80
C VAL A 161 -15.47 1.66 -6.90
N HIS A 162 -15.13 0.95 -5.81
CA HIS A 162 -14.02 0.00 -5.80
C HIS A 162 -14.53 -1.42 -5.53
N ILE A 163 -14.37 -2.30 -6.52
CA ILE A 163 -14.81 -3.70 -6.44
C ILE A 163 -13.58 -4.61 -6.53
N ARG A 164 -13.24 -5.23 -5.39
CA ARG A 164 -12.15 -6.22 -5.29
C ARG A 164 -12.74 -7.63 -5.42
N ARG A 165 -12.19 -8.45 -6.31
CA ARG A 165 -12.57 -9.86 -6.44
C ARG A 165 -11.39 -10.78 -6.20
N THR A 166 -10.45 -10.80 -7.15
CA THR A 166 -9.48 -11.87 -7.39
C THR A 166 -9.15 -12.75 -6.18
N ASP A 167 -8.27 -12.28 -5.30
CA ASP A 167 -7.71 -13.04 -4.17
C ASP A 167 -8.48 -12.86 -2.85
N ASN A 168 -9.61 -12.14 -2.87
CA ASN A 168 -10.31 -11.77 -1.64
C ASN A 168 -11.67 -12.47 -1.51
N VAL A 169 -11.63 -13.67 -0.94
CA VAL A 169 -12.81 -14.53 -0.71
C VAL A 169 -13.91 -13.81 0.06
N TYR A 170 -13.58 -13.01 1.08
CA TYR A 170 -14.57 -12.27 1.86
C TYR A 170 -15.21 -11.12 1.07
N SER A 171 -14.45 -10.39 0.27
CA SER A 171 -15.03 -9.36 -0.61
C SER A 171 -15.94 -9.96 -1.69
N ILE A 172 -15.68 -11.21 -2.10
CA ILE A 172 -16.55 -11.94 -3.02
C ILE A 172 -17.84 -12.36 -2.32
N SER A 173 -17.78 -12.91 -1.09
CA SER A 173 -18.96 -13.43 -0.40
C SER A 173 -19.86 -12.32 0.16
N GLU A 174 -19.28 -11.29 0.78
CA GLU A 174 -20.03 -10.28 1.54
C GLU A 174 -20.34 -9.01 0.73
N SER A 175 -19.72 -8.84 -0.44
CA SER A 175 -19.86 -7.63 -1.26
C SER A 175 -20.11 -7.96 -2.73
N PRO A 176 -21.23 -8.67 -3.04
CA PRO A 176 -21.60 -9.02 -4.40
C PRO A 176 -21.90 -7.77 -5.24
N THR A 177 -21.74 -7.88 -6.55
CA THR A 177 -21.81 -6.74 -7.49
C THR A 177 -23.18 -6.09 -7.50
N GLU A 178 -24.22 -6.88 -7.25
CA GLU A 178 -25.61 -6.47 -7.18
C GLU A 178 -25.84 -5.41 -6.08
N LEU A 179 -25.14 -5.51 -4.94
CA LEU A 179 -25.26 -4.49 -3.89
C LEU A 179 -24.68 -3.14 -4.32
N PHE A 180 -23.58 -3.16 -5.08
CA PHE A 180 -23.03 -1.93 -5.67
C PHE A 180 -24.00 -1.35 -6.70
N ILE A 181 -24.55 -2.18 -7.59
CA ILE A 181 -25.50 -1.76 -8.62
C ILE A 181 -26.74 -1.11 -7.98
N ASN A 182 -27.32 -1.74 -6.96
CA ASN A 182 -28.48 -1.18 -6.25
C ASN A 182 -28.16 0.18 -5.64
N ARG A 183 -27.02 0.31 -4.96
CA ARG A 183 -26.62 1.59 -4.38
C ARG A 183 -26.35 2.67 -5.43
N MET A 184 -25.78 2.29 -6.58
CA MET A 184 -25.56 3.20 -7.71
C MET A 184 -26.88 3.68 -8.33
N ASN A 185 -27.91 2.81 -8.39
CA ASN A 185 -29.25 3.21 -8.83
C ASN A 185 -29.87 4.22 -7.87
N ASP A 186 -29.81 3.98 -6.56
CA ASP A 186 -30.31 4.91 -5.54
C ASP A 186 -29.65 6.30 -5.68
N GLU A 187 -28.34 6.32 -5.93
CA GLU A 187 -27.57 7.55 -6.11
C GLU A 187 -28.03 8.32 -7.36
N ILE A 188 -28.27 7.62 -8.48
CA ILE A 188 -28.79 8.26 -9.71
C ILE A 188 -30.21 8.81 -9.50
N GLN A 189 -31.05 8.12 -8.73
CA GLN A 189 -32.42 8.61 -8.44
C GLN A 189 -32.39 9.94 -7.67
N GLN A 190 -31.43 10.11 -6.76
CA GLN A 190 -31.27 11.34 -5.99
C GLN A 190 -30.51 12.42 -6.77
N HIS A 191 -29.53 12.01 -7.57
CA HIS A 191 -28.63 12.87 -8.33
C HIS A 191 -28.54 12.37 -9.79
N PRO A 192 -29.46 12.78 -10.68
CA PRO A 192 -29.53 12.26 -12.06
C PRO A 192 -28.28 12.52 -12.92
N GLU A 193 -27.41 13.44 -12.53
CA GLU A 193 -26.13 13.75 -13.16
C GLU A 193 -24.97 12.84 -12.72
N THR A 194 -25.20 11.93 -11.77
CA THR A 194 -24.13 11.09 -11.20
C THR A 194 -23.32 10.35 -12.26
N LEU A 195 -21.99 10.41 -12.11
CA LEU A 195 -21.02 9.55 -12.79
C LEU A 195 -20.34 8.64 -11.77
N PHE A 196 -19.80 7.52 -12.22
CA PHE A 196 -19.10 6.56 -11.36
C PHE A 196 -17.71 6.27 -11.88
N TYR A 197 -16.70 6.44 -11.03
CA TYR A 197 -15.34 5.97 -11.32
C TYR A 197 -15.15 4.56 -10.77
N LEU A 198 -15.17 3.55 -11.66
CA LEU A 198 -15.08 2.14 -11.29
C LEU A 198 -13.62 1.65 -11.32
N ALA A 199 -13.11 1.24 -10.15
CA ALA A 199 -11.84 0.55 -10.01
C ALA A 199 -12.10 -0.93 -9.65
N THR A 200 -11.64 -1.85 -10.50
CA THR A 200 -11.76 -3.30 -10.23
C THR A 200 -10.64 -4.10 -10.90
N ASP A 201 -10.30 -5.23 -10.29
CA ASP A 201 -9.32 -6.19 -10.78
C ASP A 201 -9.92 -7.26 -11.71
N SER A 202 -11.24 -7.25 -11.94
CA SER A 202 -11.95 -8.21 -12.79
C SER A 202 -12.55 -7.56 -14.04
N GLN A 203 -12.20 -8.07 -15.22
CA GLN A 203 -12.78 -7.58 -16.48
C GLN A 203 -14.27 -7.92 -16.60
N LYS A 204 -14.67 -9.10 -16.09
CA LYS A 204 -16.08 -9.52 -16.07
C LYS A 204 -16.93 -8.53 -15.26
N GLU A 205 -16.39 -8.03 -14.14
CA GLU A 205 -17.07 -7.05 -13.28
C GLU A 205 -17.06 -5.63 -13.85
N LYS A 206 -16.22 -5.33 -14.85
CA LYS A 206 -16.33 -4.05 -15.57
C LYS A 206 -17.49 -4.06 -16.56
N ALA A 207 -17.69 -5.19 -17.24
CA ALA A 207 -18.68 -5.30 -18.31
C ALA A 207 -20.11 -5.11 -17.79
N LEU A 208 -20.45 -5.65 -16.62
CA LEU A 208 -21.81 -5.59 -16.09
C LEU A 208 -22.25 -4.14 -15.72
N PRO A 209 -21.55 -3.39 -14.85
CA PRO A 209 -21.90 -1.99 -14.59
C PRO A 209 -21.80 -1.10 -15.83
N LYS A 210 -20.83 -1.34 -16.73
CA LYS A 210 -20.77 -0.62 -18.02
C LYS A 210 -22.03 -0.88 -18.87
N GLY A 211 -22.52 -2.11 -18.91
CA GLY A 211 -23.74 -2.47 -19.64
C GLY A 211 -25.00 -1.82 -19.05
N ILE A 212 -25.09 -1.73 -17.73
CA ILE A 212 -26.25 -1.15 -17.02
C ILE A 212 -26.26 0.38 -17.08
N PHE A 213 -25.13 1.02 -16.77
CA PHE A 213 -25.04 2.46 -16.57
C PHE A 213 -24.43 3.22 -17.76
N GLY A 214 -23.91 2.49 -18.77
CA GLY A 214 -23.42 3.05 -20.02
C GLY A 214 -22.34 4.13 -19.81
N LYS A 215 -22.56 5.29 -20.43
CA LYS A 215 -21.64 6.45 -20.41
C LYS A 215 -21.41 7.04 -19.01
N ARG A 216 -22.15 6.61 -18.00
CA ARG A 216 -21.95 7.05 -16.61
C ARG A 216 -20.74 6.38 -15.95
N ILE A 217 -20.22 5.28 -16.50
CA ILE A 217 -19.06 4.58 -15.96
C ILE A 217 -17.77 5.11 -16.58
N ILE A 218 -16.92 5.67 -15.72
CA ILE A 218 -15.54 6.01 -16.02
C ILE A 218 -14.67 4.89 -15.44
N THR A 219 -13.83 4.26 -16.27
CA THR A 219 -12.86 3.27 -15.78
C THR A 219 -11.67 3.23 -16.73
N LEU A 220 -10.53 2.73 -16.23
CA LEU A 220 -9.39 2.43 -17.06
C LEU A 220 -9.61 1.08 -17.73
N ASP A 221 -9.72 1.06 -19.05
CA ASP A 221 -9.57 -0.19 -19.79
C ASP A 221 -8.09 -0.61 -19.71
N LYS A 222 -7.83 -1.93 -19.64
CA LYS A 222 -6.42 -2.40 -19.63
C LYS A 222 -5.84 -2.02 -21.00
N GLU A 223 -4.81 -1.19 -21.00
CA GLU A 223 -3.86 -1.08 -22.12
C GLU A 223 -3.22 -2.45 -22.40
#